data_AF-A0A8T2XAL9-F1
#
_entry.id   AF-A0A8T2XAL9-F1
#
_cell.length_a   1.000
_cell.length_b   1.000
_cell.length_c   1.000
_cell.angle_alpha   90.00
_cell.angle_beta   90.00
_cell.angle_gamma   90.00
#
_symmetry.space_group_name_H-M   'P 1'
#
loop_
_entity.id
_entity.type
_entity.pdbx_description
1 polymer ?
#
loop_
_entity_poly.entity_id
_entity_poly.type
_entity_poly.pdbx_seq_one_letter_code
_entity_poly.pdbx_strand_id
1 'polypeptide(L)'
;MCITAQVRVCADGGANRVFDEMPLLFPSDDALDVRQRYKPDIIKGDMDSVRTEVLDFYTNLGTKVADESHDQDSTDLHKCVAYIRDLTPNLDKSNLCILVAGALGGRFDHEAGNMNVLYRFSTMRLILLSDDCLIYLLPSTHLHEIYIQSSVEGPHCGLIPIGMPSVSTTTTGLQWDLSKYIALKLFW
;
A
#
# COMPACT_ATOMS: atom_id res chain seq x y z
N MET A 1 0.35 -11.39 3.29
CA MET A 1 1.66 -10.90 2.83
C MET A 1 2.15 -11.74 1.65
N CYS A 2 2.69 -11.13 0.59
CA CYS A 2 3.07 -11.82 -0.65
C CYS A 2 4.42 -12.54 -0.53
N ILE A 3 4.48 -13.85 -0.79
CA ILE A 3 5.73 -14.64 -0.69
C ILE A 3 6.72 -14.38 -1.83
N THR A 4 6.26 -13.86 -2.97
CA THR A 4 7.12 -13.53 -4.10
C THR A 4 7.65 -12.09 -4.02
N ALA A 5 7.31 -11.34 -2.96
CA ALA A 5 7.85 -10.01 -2.73
C ALA A 5 9.33 -10.09 -2.34
N GLN A 6 10.15 -9.20 -2.90
CA GLN A 6 11.59 -9.14 -2.60
C GLN A 6 11.85 -8.64 -1.17
N VAL A 7 10.99 -7.73 -0.67
CA VAL A 7 11.06 -7.16 0.66
C VAL A 7 9.64 -7.07 1.21
N ARG A 8 9.47 -7.44 2.47
CA ARG A 8 8.20 -7.40 3.19
C ARG A 8 8.36 -6.54 4.44
N VAL A 9 7.61 -5.46 4.51
CA VAL A 9 7.67 -4.46 5.57
C VAL A 9 6.34 -4.39 6.29
N CYS A 10 6.36 -4.45 7.62
CA CYS A 10 5.20 -4.13 8.45
C CYS A 10 5.35 -2.70 8.99
N ALA A 11 4.32 -1.88 8.78
CA ALA A 11 4.18 -0.57 9.40
C ALA A 11 3.62 -0.75 10.81
N ASP A 12 4.49 -0.65 11.82
CA ASP A 12 4.19 -0.82 13.25
C ASP A 12 3.13 -1.91 13.54
N GLY A 13 1.92 -1.52 13.96
CA GLY A 13 0.80 -2.41 14.30
C GLY A 13 0.32 -3.31 13.16
N GLY A 14 0.74 -3.07 11.92
CA GLY A 14 0.59 -4.01 10.81
C GLY A 14 1.21 -5.38 11.09
N ALA A 15 2.25 -5.45 11.94
CA ALA A 15 2.83 -6.71 12.39
C ALA A 15 1.82 -7.56 13.18
N ASN A 16 0.96 -6.94 13.99
CA ASN A 16 -0.11 -7.62 14.72
C ASN A 16 -1.08 -8.27 13.74
N ARG A 17 -1.47 -7.55 12.68
CA ARG A 17 -2.37 -8.05 11.63
C ARG A 17 -1.80 -9.27 10.94
N VAL A 18 -0.52 -9.23 10.57
CA VAL A 18 0.16 -10.39 9.99
C VAL A 18 0.18 -11.57 10.97
N PHE A 19 0.44 -11.32 12.24
CA PHE A 19 0.51 -12.37 13.28
C PHE A 19 -0.84 -13.04 13.58
N ASP A 20 -1.91 -12.24 13.64
CA ASP A 20 -3.25 -12.67 14.03
C ASP A 20 -4.04 -13.23 12.83
N GLU A 21 -3.99 -12.54 11.69
CA GLU A 21 -4.93 -12.77 10.58
C GLU A 21 -4.36 -13.69 9.48
N MET A 22 -3.04 -13.72 9.25
CA MET A 22 -2.48 -14.60 8.22
C MET A 22 -2.79 -16.08 8.45
N PRO A 23 -2.70 -16.63 9.69
CA PRO A 23 -3.12 -18.01 9.95
C PRO A 23 -4.59 -18.30 9.58
N LEU A 24 -5.47 -17.32 9.68
CA LEU A 24 -6.90 -17.48 9.35
C LEU A 24 -7.12 -17.72 7.85
N LEU A 25 -6.21 -17.25 6.99
CA LEU A 25 -6.24 -17.50 5.55
C LEU A 25 -5.79 -18.92 5.18
N PHE A 26 -5.17 -19.65 6.11
CA PHE A 26 -4.65 -21.00 5.90
C PHE A 26 -5.10 -21.93 7.04
N PRO A 27 -6.42 -22.18 7.19
CA PRO A 27 -6.96 -22.91 8.33
C PRO A 27 -6.54 -24.39 8.40
N SER A 28 -5.93 -24.92 7.33
CA SER A 28 -5.39 -26.28 7.28
C SER A 28 -3.92 -26.38 7.69
N ASP A 29 -3.22 -25.25 7.80
CA ASP A 29 -1.81 -25.20 8.17
C ASP A 29 -1.66 -24.89 9.66
N ASP A 30 -0.53 -25.29 10.26
CA ASP A 30 -0.20 -24.88 11.62
C ASP A 30 0.05 -23.36 11.68
N ALA A 31 -0.53 -22.69 12.67
CA ALA A 31 -0.45 -21.23 12.78
C ALA A 31 0.99 -20.71 12.96
N LEU A 32 1.86 -21.47 13.62
CA LEU A 32 3.26 -21.13 13.79
C LEU A 32 3.99 -21.20 12.44
N ASP A 33 3.74 -22.25 11.66
CA ASP A 33 4.32 -22.42 10.32
C ASP A 33 3.90 -21.29 9.39
N VAL A 34 2.63 -20.88 9.43
CA VAL A 34 2.14 -19.74 8.64
C VAL A 34 2.84 -18.45 9.06
N ARG A 35 2.95 -18.17 10.37
CA ARG A 35 3.65 -16.97 10.86
C ARG A 35 5.13 -16.94 10.47
N GLN A 36 5.80 -18.09 10.44
CA GLN A 36 7.19 -18.19 9.97
C GLN A 36 7.30 -17.98 8.45
N ARG A 37 6.41 -18.61 7.68
CA ARG A 37 6.38 -18.51 6.21
C ARG A 37 6.16 -17.07 5.75
N TYR A 38 5.27 -16.36 6.43
CA TYR A 38 4.90 -14.98 6.12
C TYR A 38 5.52 -13.96 7.07
N LYS A 39 6.69 -14.27 7.63
CA LYS A 39 7.45 -13.36 8.48
C LYS A 39 7.86 -12.08 7.73
N PRO A 40 7.71 -10.87 8.31
CA PRO A 40 8.24 -9.65 7.71
C PRO A 40 9.77 -9.63 7.76
N ASP A 41 10.39 -8.96 6.80
CA ASP A 41 11.83 -8.75 6.80
C ASP A 41 12.20 -7.60 7.75
N ILE A 42 11.29 -6.62 7.88
CA ILE A 42 11.40 -5.49 8.82
C ILE A 42 10.03 -5.07 9.38
N ILE A 43 10.02 -4.67 10.65
CA ILE A 43 8.93 -3.91 11.28
C ILE A 43 9.45 -2.49 11.50
N LYS A 44 8.74 -1.48 10.99
CA LYS A 44 9.15 -0.07 11.03
C LYS A 44 7.99 0.82 11.44
N GLY A 45 8.26 1.78 12.32
CA GLY A 45 7.30 2.74 12.84
C GLY A 45 7.73 3.21 14.23
N ASP A 46 6.86 3.89 14.97
CA ASP A 46 7.16 4.34 16.34
C ASP A 46 6.89 3.30 17.44
N MET A 47 6.42 2.10 17.05
CA MET A 47 6.22 0.96 17.95
C MET A 47 5.16 1.22 19.04
N ASP A 48 4.24 2.16 18.80
CA ASP A 48 3.16 2.49 19.73
C ASP A 48 1.94 1.55 19.61
N SER A 49 1.85 0.86 18.47
CA SER A 49 0.71 0.01 18.11
C SER A 49 1.07 -1.47 18.05
N VAL A 50 2.31 -1.86 17.73
CA VAL A 50 2.75 -3.27 17.78
C VAL A 50 2.75 -3.79 19.21
N ARG A 51 2.20 -4.99 19.43
CA ARG A 51 2.21 -5.62 20.75
C ARG A 51 3.58 -6.22 21.03
N THR A 52 4.04 -6.11 22.29
CA THR A 52 5.38 -6.57 22.70
C THR A 52 5.62 -8.04 22.36
N GLU A 53 4.65 -8.92 22.59
CA GLU A 53 4.80 -10.35 22.30
C GLU A 53 4.92 -10.65 20.79
N VAL A 54 4.31 -9.82 19.94
CA VAL A 54 4.40 -9.95 18.47
C VAL A 54 5.76 -9.46 17.99
N LEU A 55 6.22 -8.33 18.53
CA LEU A 55 7.53 -7.77 18.23
C LEU A 55 8.64 -8.74 18.63
N ASP A 56 8.56 -9.30 19.84
CA ASP A 56 9.51 -10.29 20.35
C ASP A 56 9.51 -11.56 19.49
N PHE A 57 8.33 -12.06 19.13
CA PHE A 57 8.19 -13.23 18.27
C PHE A 57 8.93 -13.07 16.93
N TYR A 58 8.67 -11.97 16.21
CA TYR A 58 9.30 -11.74 14.91
C TYR A 58 10.80 -11.40 15.03
N THR A 59 11.19 -10.67 16.07
CA THR A 59 12.60 -10.38 16.36
C THR A 59 13.39 -11.66 16.61
N ASN A 60 12.84 -12.60 17.38
CA ASN A 60 13.46 -13.91 17.63
C ASN A 60 13.59 -14.76 16.35
N LEU A 61 12.74 -14.52 15.35
CA LEU A 61 12.85 -15.13 14.02
C LEU A 61 13.79 -14.36 13.09
N GLY A 62 14.43 -13.29 13.55
CA GLY A 62 15.41 -12.49 12.80
C GLY A 62 14.80 -11.37 11.94
N THR A 63 13.57 -10.94 12.21
CA THR A 63 13.01 -9.70 11.62
C THR A 63 13.74 -8.49 12.18
N LYS A 64 14.09 -7.53 11.33
CA LYS A 64 14.70 -6.28 11.78
C LYS A 64 13.63 -5.36 12.37
N VAL A 65 13.96 -4.64 13.43
CA VAL A 65 13.10 -3.61 14.01
C VAL A 65 13.75 -2.26 13.78
N ALA A 66 13.01 -1.31 13.21
CA ALA A 66 13.44 0.06 13.01
C ALA A 66 12.47 1.02 13.70
N ASP A 67 12.85 1.42 14.92
CA ASP A 67 12.11 2.37 15.75
C ASP A 67 12.31 3.80 15.24
N GLU A 68 11.21 4.46 14.92
CA GLU A 68 11.08 5.81 14.39
C GLU A 68 10.25 6.70 15.32
N SER A 69 10.26 6.42 16.63
CA SER A 69 9.55 7.21 17.66
C SER A 69 9.94 8.69 17.66
N HIS A 70 11.13 9.01 17.16
CA HIS A 70 11.66 10.36 17.08
C HIS A 70 11.03 11.20 15.94
N ASP A 71 10.42 10.58 14.93
CA ASP A 71 9.72 11.26 13.83
C ASP A 71 8.21 11.16 14.02
N GLN A 72 7.62 12.29 14.42
CA GLN A 72 6.17 12.43 14.63
C GLN A 72 5.49 13.26 13.51
N ASP A 73 6.27 13.68 12.50
CA ASP A 73 5.76 14.47 11.37
C ASP A 73 5.35 13.58 10.19
N SER A 74 5.68 12.28 10.23
CA SER A 74 5.36 11.32 9.18
C SER A 74 4.63 10.08 9.73
N THR A 75 3.75 9.50 8.90
CA THR A 75 3.02 8.27 9.25
C THR A 75 3.89 7.03 9.06
N ASP A 76 3.56 5.90 9.70
CA ASP A 76 4.34 4.67 9.53
C ASP A 76 4.35 4.16 8.09
N LEU A 77 3.27 4.37 7.33
CA LEU A 77 3.28 4.07 5.90
C LEU A 77 4.30 4.94 5.15
N HIS A 78 4.38 6.23 5.45
CA HIS A 78 5.38 7.13 4.87
C HIS A 78 6.80 6.62 5.18
N LYS A 79 7.07 6.32 6.46
CA LYS A 79 8.35 5.79 6.94
C LYS A 79 8.75 4.49 6.21
N CYS A 80 7.79 3.58 6.01
CA CYS A 80 8.00 2.32 5.30
C CYS A 80 8.30 2.50 3.81
N VAL A 81 7.57 3.39 3.13
CA VAL A 81 7.81 3.67 1.70
C VAL A 81 9.16 4.35 1.51
N ALA A 82 9.50 5.32 2.36
CA ALA A 82 10.82 5.96 2.35
C ALA A 82 11.95 4.93 2.53
N TYR A 83 11.78 3.98 3.46
CA TYR A 83 12.74 2.89 3.63
C TYR A 83 12.92 2.04 2.36
N ILE A 84 11.84 1.61 1.72
CA ILE A 84 11.92 0.80 0.48
C ILE A 84 12.57 1.60 -0.66
N ARG A 85 12.23 2.89 -0.77
CA ARG A 85 12.85 3.82 -1.72
C ARG A 85 14.37 3.85 -1.54
N ASP A 86 14.83 4.02 -0.30
CA ASP A 86 16.25 4.18 0.01
C ASP A 86 17.05 2.88 -0.16
N LEU A 87 16.39 1.72 -0.07
CA LEU A 87 16.98 0.42 -0.41
C LEU A 87 17.16 0.20 -1.92
N THR A 88 16.49 0.98 -2.77
CA THR A 88 16.41 0.73 -4.22
C THR A 88 17.23 1.76 -5.00
N PRO A 89 18.53 1.52 -5.23
CA PRO A 89 19.34 2.43 -6.04
C PRO A 89 18.83 2.44 -7.49
N ASN A 90 18.84 3.62 -8.12
CA ASN A 90 18.34 3.83 -9.49
C ASN A 90 16.86 3.47 -9.68
N LEU A 91 15.97 4.05 -8.86
CA LEU A 91 14.51 3.87 -8.96
C LEU A 91 13.98 3.95 -10.39
N ASP A 92 14.47 4.91 -11.18
CA ASP A 92 14.07 5.13 -12.58
C ASP A 92 14.33 3.93 -13.51
N LYS A 93 15.26 3.04 -13.14
CA LYS A 93 15.59 1.81 -13.87
C LYS A 93 15.00 0.56 -13.22
N SER A 94 14.36 0.71 -12.06
CA SER A 94 13.74 -0.39 -11.33
C SER A 94 12.29 -0.57 -11.77
N ASN A 95 11.85 -1.82 -11.92
CA ASN A 95 10.43 -2.15 -12.05
C ASN A 95 9.77 -2.26 -10.67
N LEU A 96 10.17 -1.41 -9.71
CA LEU A 96 9.71 -1.48 -8.33
C LEU A 96 8.21 -1.18 -8.27
N CYS A 97 7.48 -2.09 -7.64
CA CYS A 97 6.06 -1.94 -7.32
C CYS A 97 5.88 -2.21 -5.84
N ILE A 98 5.28 -1.27 -5.12
CA ILE A 98 4.96 -1.41 -3.70
C ILE A 98 3.46 -1.67 -3.59
N LEU A 99 3.12 -2.86 -3.08
CA LEU A 99 1.76 -3.23 -2.73
C LEU A 99 1.56 -3.00 -1.23
N VAL A 100 0.60 -2.15 -0.88
CA VAL A 100 0.28 -1.80 0.50
C VAL A 100 -1.06 -2.43 0.84
N ALA A 101 -1.06 -3.40 1.76
CA ALA A 101 -2.28 -4.02 2.28
C ALA A 101 -2.66 -3.41 3.64
N GLY A 102 -3.96 -3.30 3.93
CA GLY A 102 -4.45 -2.76 5.20
C GLY A 102 -4.38 -1.25 5.33
N ALA A 103 -4.24 -0.53 4.20
CA ALA A 103 -4.20 0.93 4.17
C ALA A 103 -5.60 1.59 4.20
N LEU A 104 -6.67 0.81 4.10
CA LEU A 104 -8.06 1.27 3.96
C LEU A 104 -8.98 0.43 4.87
N GLY A 105 -10.15 0.95 5.23
CA GLY A 105 -11.17 0.27 6.03
C GLY A 105 -11.11 0.55 7.54
N GLY A 106 -10.51 1.68 7.95
CA GLY A 106 -10.26 2.01 9.35
C GLY A 106 -10.55 3.47 9.69
N ARG A 107 -9.63 4.09 10.44
CA ARG A 107 -9.71 5.50 10.80
C ARG A 107 -9.54 6.36 9.54
N PHE A 108 -10.55 7.18 9.23
CA PHE A 108 -10.56 8.00 8.02
C PHE A 108 -9.35 8.93 7.89
N ASP A 109 -8.87 9.51 8.99
CA ASP A 109 -7.68 10.36 9.00
C ASP A 109 -6.41 9.59 8.58
N HIS A 110 -6.31 8.31 8.97
CA HIS A 110 -5.21 7.44 8.53
C HIS A 110 -5.35 7.11 7.03
N GLU A 111 -6.56 6.84 6.55
CA GLU A 111 -6.80 6.59 5.12
C GLU A 111 -6.45 7.81 4.26
N ALA A 112 -6.84 9.01 4.72
CA ALA A 112 -6.45 10.27 4.08
C ALA A 112 -4.93 10.47 4.10
N GLY A 113 -4.27 10.12 5.21
CA GLY A 113 -2.82 10.06 5.31
C GLY A 113 -2.19 9.10 4.29
N ASN A 114 -2.77 7.91 4.11
CA ASN A 114 -2.30 6.92 3.15
C ASN A 114 -2.50 7.38 1.69
N MET A 115 -3.62 8.04 1.38
CA MET A 115 -3.80 8.70 0.08
C MET A 115 -2.72 9.77 -0.15
N ASN A 116 -2.41 10.60 0.86
CA ASN A 116 -1.36 11.60 0.77
C ASN A 116 0.03 10.99 0.52
N VAL A 117 0.31 9.78 1.03
CA VAL A 117 1.56 9.06 0.70
C VAL A 117 1.69 8.82 -0.81
N LEU A 118 0.61 8.48 -1.52
CA LEU A 118 0.65 8.31 -2.98
C LEU A 118 1.15 9.58 -3.70
N TYR A 119 0.74 10.76 -3.23
CA TYR A 119 1.19 12.04 -3.78
C TYR A 119 2.64 12.37 -3.39
N ARG A 120 3.03 12.09 -2.15
CA ARG A 120 4.41 12.31 -1.65
C ARG A 120 5.44 11.46 -2.40
N PHE A 121 5.05 10.27 -2.85
CA PHE A 121 5.90 9.33 -3.60
C PHE A 121 5.38 9.13 -5.03
N SER A 122 4.92 10.21 -5.68
CA SER A 122 4.26 10.16 -7.00
C SER A 122 5.10 9.62 -8.16
N THR A 123 6.42 9.52 -8.00
CA THR A 123 7.33 8.91 -8.98
C THR A 123 7.44 7.38 -8.82
N MET A 124 6.91 6.83 -7.74
CA MET A 124 6.96 5.40 -7.44
C MET A 124 5.61 4.74 -7.72
N ARG A 125 5.63 3.47 -8.14
CA ARG A 125 4.41 2.68 -8.32
C ARG A 125 3.93 2.13 -6.98
N LEU A 126 3.06 2.87 -6.32
CA LEU A 126 2.39 2.45 -5.08
C LEU A 126 0.94 2.08 -5.37
N ILE A 127 0.52 0.92 -4.85
CA ILE A 127 -0.84 0.41 -4.97
C ILE A 127 -1.36 0.13 -3.56
N LEU A 128 -2.40 0.85 -3.14
CA LEU A 128 -3.15 0.53 -1.94
C LEU A 128 -4.19 -0.53 -2.29
N LEU A 129 -4.13 -1.66 -1.61
CA LEU A 129 -5.02 -2.79 -1.80
C LEU A 129 -5.83 -3.05 -0.53
N SER A 130 -7.12 -3.26 -0.74
CA SER A 130 -8.07 -3.73 0.26
C SER A 130 -8.93 -4.82 -0.35
N ASP A 131 -9.87 -5.37 0.43
CA ASP A 131 -10.76 -6.43 -0.04
C ASP A 131 -11.65 -5.98 -1.20
N ASP A 132 -12.06 -4.71 -1.22
CA ASP A 132 -13.05 -4.18 -2.17
C ASP A 132 -12.49 -3.19 -3.19
N CYS A 133 -11.25 -2.71 -3.01
CA CYS A 133 -10.68 -1.72 -3.93
C CYS A 133 -9.16 -1.77 -4.06
N LEU A 134 -8.71 -1.32 -5.24
CA LEU A 134 -7.33 -1.08 -5.62
C LEU A 134 -7.19 0.40 -5.99
N ILE A 135 -6.31 1.13 -5.28
CA ILE A 135 -6.11 2.56 -5.46
C ILE A 135 -4.64 2.85 -5.79
N TYR A 136 -4.39 3.64 -6.82
CA TYR A 136 -3.06 4.16 -7.15
C TYR A 136 -3.17 5.52 -7.83
N LEU A 137 -2.10 6.31 -7.72
CA LEU A 137 -2.03 7.63 -8.34
C LEU A 137 -1.73 7.52 -9.84
N LEU A 138 -2.37 8.36 -10.64
CA LEU A 138 -2.06 8.56 -12.06
C LEU A 138 -1.36 9.92 -12.25
N PRO A 139 -0.01 9.97 -12.27
CA PRO A 139 0.72 11.21 -12.53
C PRO A 139 0.37 11.79 -13.90
N SER A 140 0.15 13.12 -13.96
CA SER A 140 -0.18 13.82 -15.22
C SER A 140 0.98 13.94 -16.20
N THR A 141 2.15 13.41 -15.85
CA THR A 141 3.38 13.53 -16.64
C THR A 141 3.39 12.60 -17.87
N HIS A 142 2.50 11.61 -17.96
CA HIS A 142 2.51 10.63 -19.04
C HIS A 142 1.12 10.04 -19.41
N LEU A 143 1.12 9.38 -20.57
CA LEU A 143 0.20 8.34 -21.04
C LEU A 143 -0.03 7.22 -20.01
N HIS A 144 -1.26 6.95 -19.55
CA HIS A 144 -1.55 5.72 -18.79
C HIS A 144 -2.33 4.72 -19.64
N GLU A 145 -1.79 3.51 -19.77
CA GLU A 145 -2.49 2.35 -20.29
C GLU A 145 -2.74 1.37 -19.15
N ILE A 146 -4.01 1.06 -18.89
CA ILE A 146 -4.43 0.22 -17.76
C ILE A 146 -5.06 -1.05 -18.34
N TYR A 147 -4.43 -2.19 -18.04
CA TYR A 147 -4.89 -3.50 -18.49
C TYR A 147 -5.67 -4.17 -17.35
N ILE A 148 -6.98 -4.34 -17.54
CA ILE A 148 -7.89 -4.92 -16.55
C ILE A 148 -7.81 -6.44 -16.59
N GLN A 149 -7.53 -7.07 -15.45
CA GLN A 149 -7.67 -8.52 -15.28
C GLN A 149 -9.06 -8.87 -14.78
N SER A 150 -10.03 -8.99 -15.69
CA SER A 150 -11.44 -9.25 -15.36
C SER A 150 -11.72 -10.56 -14.61
N SER A 151 -10.74 -11.47 -14.50
CA SER A 151 -10.84 -12.66 -13.66
C SER A 151 -10.72 -12.37 -12.17
N VAL A 152 -10.15 -11.22 -11.79
CA VAL A 152 -9.90 -10.82 -10.39
C VAL A 152 -10.42 -9.41 -10.08
N GLU A 153 -10.49 -8.53 -11.09
CA GLU A 153 -11.00 -7.16 -10.94
C GLU A 153 -12.51 -7.11 -11.17
N GLY A 154 -13.20 -6.32 -10.33
CA GLY A 154 -14.62 -6.03 -10.49
C GLY A 154 -14.91 -5.09 -11.65
N PRO A 155 -16.20 -4.91 -12.02
CA PRO A 155 -16.59 -4.11 -13.18
C PRO A 155 -16.54 -2.59 -12.96
N HIS A 156 -16.31 -2.14 -11.72
CA HIS A 156 -16.41 -0.74 -11.34
C HIS A 156 -15.03 -0.11 -11.16
N CYS A 157 -14.89 1.13 -11.62
CA CYS A 157 -13.71 1.96 -11.40
C CYS A 157 -14.11 3.43 -11.28
N GLY A 158 -13.24 4.24 -10.68
CA GLY A 158 -13.45 5.67 -10.55
C GLY A 158 -12.16 6.47 -10.72
N LEU A 159 -12.28 7.69 -11.22
CA LEU A 159 -11.20 8.67 -11.25
C LEU A 159 -11.56 9.80 -10.27
N ILE A 160 -10.71 10.02 -9.26
CA ILE A 160 -10.98 10.98 -8.19
C ILE A 160 -9.87 12.04 -8.19
N PRO A 161 -10.19 13.31 -8.53
CA PRO A 161 -9.21 14.40 -8.52
C PRO A 161 -8.98 14.88 -7.07
N ILE A 162 -8.10 14.20 -6.34
CA ILE A 162 -7.72 14.60 -4.98
C ILE A 162 -6.62 15.66 -5.03
N GLY A 163 -6.70 16.65 -4.15
CA GLY A 163 -5.71 17.72 -3.98
C GLY A 163 -5.92 18.93 -4.91
N MET A 164 -6.24 18.71 -6.18
CA MET A 164 -6.52 19.80 -7.12
C MET A 164 -7.48 19.38 -8.25
N PRO A 165 -8.25 20.31 -8.83
CA PRO A 165 -9.07 20.03 -10.00
C PRO A 165 -8.23 19.52 -11.17
N SER A 166 -8.73 18.48 -11.85
CA SER A 166 -8.15 18.06 -13.13
C SER A 166 -8.65 18.96 -14.25
N VAL A 167 -7.72 19.73 -14.85
CA VAL A 167 -8.04 20.73 -15.88
C VAL A 167 -8.38 20.07 -17.22
N SER A 168 -7.75 18.95 -17.55
CA SER A 168 -7.93 18.25 -18.81
C SER A 168 -7.70 16.76 -18.61
N THR A 169 -8.76 15.97 -18.72
CA THR A 169 -8.69 14.49 -18.68
C THR A 169 -9.35 13.93 -19.93
N THR A 170 -8.75 12.90 -20.50
CA THR A 170 -9.32 12.15 -21.61
C THR A 170 -9.15 10.68 -21.30
N THR A 171 -10.20 9.90 -21.49
CA THR A 171 -10.18 8.44 -21.27
C THR A 171 -10.74 7.75 -22.50
N THR A 172 -10.40 6.48 -22.65
CA THR A 172 -10.97 5.59 -23.66
C THR A 172 -11.18 4.22 -23.03
N GLY A 173 -12.36 3.63 -23.24
CA GLY A 173 -12.68 2.27 -22.77
C GLY A 173 -13.47 2.22 -21.45
N LEU A 174 -13.78 3.37 -20.84
CA LEU A 174 -14.72 3.43 -19.72
C LEU A 174 -16.16 3.47 -20.23
N GLN A 175 -17.12 3.01 -19.43
CA GLN A 175 -18.54 3.18 -19.73
C GLN A 175 -18.91 4.67 -19.89
N TRP A 176 -18.24 5.55 -19.15
CA TRP A 176 -18.37 6.99 -19.24
C TRP A 176 -17.02 7.63 -19.53
N ASP A 177 -16.63 7.61 -20.80
CA ASP A 177 -15.38 8.24 -21.23
C ASP A 177 -15.41 9.77 -21.10
N LEU A 178 -14.27 10.34 -20.71
CA LEU A 178 -14.06 11.78 -20.59
C LEU A 178 -13.41 12.34 -21.85
N SER A 179 -13.82 13.55 -22.23
CA SER A 179 -13.17 14.35 -23.27
C SER A 179 -12.69 15.68 -22.68
N LYS A 180 -11.73 16.34 -23.34
CA LYS A 180 -10.99 17.55 -22.90
C LYS A 180 -11.79 18.66 -22.21
N TYR A 181 -13.12 18.72 -22.35
CA TYR A 181 -13.99 19.77 -21.82
C TYR A 181 -14.86 19.31 -20.63
N ILE A 182 -14.69 18.08 -20.16
CA ILE A 182 -15.42 17.55 -19.00
C ILE A 182 -14.44 17.48 -17.83
N ALA A 183 -14.57 18.42 -16.89
CA ALA A 183 -13.99 18.25 -15.57
C ALA A 183 -14.58 16.99 -14.94
N LEU A 184 -13.73 16.17 -14.30
CA LEU A 184 -14.13 14.96 -13.57
C LEU A 184 -15.33 15.26 -12.65
N LYS A 185 -16.51 14.81 -13.06
CA LYS A 185 -17.69 14.73 -12.19
C LYS A 185 -17.72 13.29 -11.68
N LEU A 186 -17.75 13.13 -10.36
CA LEU A 186 -17.98 11.83 -9.73
C LEU A 186 -19.35 11.34 -10.20
N PHE A 187 -19.38 10.31 -11.04
CA PHE A 187 -20.60 9.59 -11.37
C PHE A 187 -20.65 8.37 -10.44
N TRP A 188 -21.73 8.27 -9.67
CA TRP A 188 -22.11 7.10 -8.89
C TRP A 188 -23.13 6.30 -9.70
#